data_AF-A0AAD7NPQ7-F1
#
_entry.id   AF-A0AAD7NPQ7-F1
#
_cell.length_a   1.000
_cell.length_b   1.000
_cell.length_c   1.000
_cell.angle_alpha   90.00
_cell.angle_beta   90.00
_cell.angle_gamma   90.00
#
_symmetry.space_group_name_H-M   'P 1'
#
loop_
_entity.id
_entity.type
_entity.pdbx_description
1 polymer ?
#
loop_
_entity_poly.entity_id
_entity_poly.type
_entity_poly.pdbx_seq_one_letter_code
_entity_poly.pdbx_strand_id
1 'polypeptide(L)'
;MVCGSCSKRSGSMRCSRCKMTFYCNRECQAAHWSTHKNDCKKVQMSPQKLQLHFTAGPTVPPITFHEDIPAAFCQRDGPRDLTAQWLGQLVDNLEEKVLAHYSGLPCFYCSKQAIRLHTTLTISLYENPPTVWCGGPPLCTKKRDDGCAVQARAEIEKVLQSPDFPPDAEIYQA
;
A
#
# COMPACT_ATOMS: atom_id res chain seq x y z
N MET A 1 11.84 9.06 6.64
CA MET A 1 12.22 7.66 6.35
C MET A 1 13.27 7.17 7.33
N VAL A 2 13.30 5.86 7.61
CA VAL A 2 14.24 5.22 8.54
C VAL A 2 15.46 4.71 7.77
N CYS A 3 16.67 4.88 8.33
CA CYS A 3 17.89 4.35 7.73
C CYS A 3 17.98 2.83 7.88
N GLY A 4 18.20 2.11 6.79
CA GLY A 4 18.34 0.64 6.79
C GLY A 4 19.59 0.10 7.49
N SER A 5 20.55 0.96 7.87
CA SER A 5 21.77 0.53 8.57
C SER A 5 21.73 0.84 10.07
N CYS A 6 21.42 2.09 10.44
CA CYS A 6 21.48 2.55 11.83
C CYS A 6 20.11 2.77 12.48
N SER A 7 19.02 2.49 11.75
CA SER A 7 17.62 2.61 12.21
C SER A 7 17.19 4.00 12.69
N LYS A 8 18.01 5.03 12.49
CA LYS A 8 17.65 6.44 12.78
C LYS A 8 16.65 6.96 11.74
N ARG A 9 15.73 7.83 12.17
CA ARG A 9 14.78 8.57 11.30
C ARG A 9 15.44 9.74 10.56
N SER A 10 16.59 9.49 9.94
CA SER A 10 17.37 10.48 9.20
C SER A 10 17.76 9.99 7.80
N GLY A 11 16.99 9.04 7.25
CA GLY A 11 17.21 8.53 5.90
C GLY A 11 16.83 9.58 4.85
N SER A 12 17.83 10.27 4.30
CA SER A 12 17.69 11.32 3.27
C SER A 12 18.08 10.85 1.87
N MET A 13 18.90 9.79 1.79
CA MET A 13 19.29 9.14 0.54
C MET A 13 18.50 7.85 0.38
N ARG A 14 18.28 7.42 -0.86
CA ARG A 14 17.72 6.10 -1.17
C ARG A 14 18.67 5.31 -2.05
N CYS A 15 18.63 3.99 -1.95
CA CYS A 15 19.36 3.11 -2.86
C CYS A 15 19.01 3.47 -4.31
N SER A 16 19.99 3.84 -5.13
CA SER A 16 19.74 4.23 -6.53
C SER A 16 19.19 3.07 -7.38
N ARG A 17 19.48 1.83 -6.96
CA ARG A 17 19.10 0.59 -7.65
C ARG A 17 17.65 0.21 -7.42
N CYS A 18 17.27 -0.10 -6.17
CA CYS A 18 15.91 -0.54 -5.84
C CYS A 18 14.98 0.61 -5.46
N LYS A 19 15.51 1.79 -5.09
CA LYS A 19 14.76 2.96 -4.59
C LYS A 19 13.92 2.72 -3.32
N MET A 20 13.98 1.52 -2.73
CA MET A 20 13.18 1.11 -1.57
C MET A 20 13.83 1.36 -0.21
N THR A 21 15.13 1.15 -0.09
CA THR A 21 15.82 1.31 1.20
C THR A 21 16.45 2.70 1.31
N PHE A 22 16.24 3.36 2.45
CA PHE A 22 16.77 4.69 2.74
C PHE A 22 18.01 4.63 3.63
N TYR A 23 18.90 5.60 3.48
CA TYR A 23 20.15 5.72 4.21
C TYR A 23 20.40 7.18 4.59
N CYS A 24 21.07 7.40 5.73
CA CYS A 24 21.49 8.74 6.13
C CYS A 24 22.57 9.29 5.19
N ASN A 25 23.49 8.41 4.77
CA ASN A 25 24.69 8.73 4.01
C ASN A 25 25.24 7.47 3.32
N ARG A 26 26.33 7.64 2.58
CA ARG A 26 26.97 6.57 1.81
C ARG A 26 27.61 5.50 2.71
N GLU A 27 28.10 5.88 3.88
CA GLU A 27 28.71 4.98 4.86
C GLU A 27 27.68 3.97 5.38
N CYS A 28 26.47 4.45 5.75
CA CYS A 28 25.35 3.59 6.13
C CYS A 28 24.93 2.66 5.00
N GLN A 29 24.91 3.15 3.75
CA GLN A 29 24.60 2.31 2.60
C GLN A 29 25.64 1.20 2.41
N ALA A 30 26.93 1.52 2.51
CA ALA A 30 28.01 0.55 2.38
C ALA A 30 27.98 -0.49 3.52
N ALA A 31 27.76 -0.05 4.76
CA ALA A 31 27.66 -0.93 5.92
C ALA A 31 26.49 -1.91 5.83
N HIS A 32 25.35 -1.47 5.30
CA HIS A 32 24.17 -2.33 5.10
C HIS A 32 24.23 -3.18 3.81
N TRP A 33 25.21 -2.97 2.93
CA TRP A 33 25.21 -3.57 1.60
C TRP A 33 25.24 -5.10 1.62
N SER A 34 26.00 -5.70 2.55
CA SER A 34 26.16 -7.16 2.65
C SER A 34 24.82 -7.89 2.85
N THR A 35 23.92 -7.31 3.65
CA THR A 35 22.57 -7.82 3.89
C THR A 35 21.57 -7.31 2.85
N HIS A 36 21.67 -6.06 2.41
CA HIS A 36 20.75 -5.45 1.45
C HIS A 36 20.86 -6.02 0.02
N LYS A 37 22.03 -6.46 -0.42
CA LYS A 37 22.30 -6.80 -1.83
C LYS A 37 21.32 -7.79 -2.44
N ASN A 38 20.82 -8.75 -1.65
CA ASN A 38 19.90 -9.78 -2.13
C ASN A 38 18.50 -9.20 -2.35
N ASP A 39 18.00 -8.45 -1.37
CA ASP A 39 16.72 -7.75 -1.48
C ASP A 39 16.73 -6.70 -2.59
N CYS A 40 17.85 -5.98 -2.72
CA CYS A 40 18.05 -5.03 -3.81
C CYS A 40 17.88 -5.68 -5.19
N LYS A 41 18.39 -6.90 -5.39
CA LYS A 41 18.26 -7.63 -6.66
C LYS A 41 16.83 -8.09 -6.93
N LYS A 42 16.11 -8.56 -5.90
CA LYS A 42 14.70 -9.00 -6.04
C LYS A 42 13.81 -7.88 -6.59
N VAL A 43 13.99 -6.66 -6.10
CA VAL A 43 13.23 -5.48 -6.56
C VAL A 43 13.58 -5.08 -8.00
N GLN A 44 14.77 -5.44 -8.50
CA GLN A 44 15.24 -5.09 -9.85
C GLN A 44 14.87 -6.11 -10.93
N MET A 45 14.11 -7.16 -10.62
CA MET A 45 13.63 -8.11 -11.63
C MET A 45 12.68 -7.44 -12.63
N SER A 46 12.55 -8.01 -13.83
CA SER A 46 11.63 -7.51 -14.85
C SER A 46 10.22 -7.35 -14.26
N PRO A 47 9.58 -6.18 -14.38
CA PRO A 47 8.30 -5.96 -13.76
C PRO A 47 7.19 -6.75 -14.45
N GLN A 48 6.16 -7.09 -13.68
CA GLN A 48 4.86 -7.53 -14.17
C GLN A 48 3.88 -6.36 -14.14
N LYS A 49 2.77 -6.46 -14.88
CA LYS A 49 1.71 -5.46 -14.87
C LYS A 49 0.74 -5.74 -13.72
N LEU A 50 0.71 -4.84 -12.75
CA LEU A 50 -0.19 -4.86 -11.60
C LEU A 50 -1.47 -4.09 -11.94
N GLN A 51 -2.62 -4.66 -11.59
CA GLN A 51 -3.90 -3.97 -11.58
C GLN A 51 -4.27 -3.58 -10.15
N LEU A 52 -4.62 -2.31 -9.94
CA LEU A 52 -5.15 -1.82 -8.65
C LEU A 52 -6.56 -1.28 -8.85
N HIS A 53 -7.54 -1.97 -8.28
CA HIS A 53 -8.96 -1.62 -8.35
C HIS A 53 -9.37 -0.85 -7.10
N PHE A 54 -9.63 0.44 -7.23
CA PHE A 54 -10.07 1.31 -6.14
C PHE A 54 -11.59 1.44 -6.12
N THR A 55 -12.18 1.25 -4.94
CA THR A 55 -13.57 1.58 -4.63
C THR A 55 -13.62 2.63 -3.53
N ALA A 56 -14.36 3.73 -3.77
CA ALA A 56 -14.46 4.88 -2.88
C ALA A 56 -15.91 5.09 -2.41
N GLY A 57 -16.56 4.01 -1.99
CA GLY A 57 -17.98 3.95 -1.63
C GLY A 57 -18.87 3.38 -2.75
N PRO A 58 -20.18 3.17 -2.48
CA PRO A 58 -21.11 2.48 -3.37
C PRO A 58 -21.67 3.37 -4.49
N THR A 59 -21.57 4.69 -4.35
CA THR A 59 -22.22 5.66 -5.25
C THR A 59 -21.35 6.09 -6.41
N VAL A 60 -20.06 5.75 -6.40
CA VAL A 60 -19.11 6.13 -7.44
C VAL A 60 -18.58 4.89 -8.15
N PRO A 61 -18.33 4.97 -9.47
CA PRO A 61 -17.74 3.85 -10.20
C PRO A 61 -16.34 3.54 -9.64
N PRO A 62 -15.83 2.30 -9.78
CA PRO A 62 -14.46 1.97 -9.42
C PRO A 62 -13.44 2.62 -10.39
N ILE A 63 -12.22 2.84 -9.91
CA ILE A 63 -11.07 3.26 -10.75
C ILE A 63 -10.05 2.13 -10.79
N THR A 64 -9.56 1.80 -11.98
CA THR A 64 -8.45 0.85 -12.15
C THR A 64 -7.17 1.59 -12.53
N PHE A 65 -6.11 1.42 -11.75
CA PHE A 65 -4.76 1.83 -12.11
C PHE A 65 -3.94 0.63 -12.61
N HIS A 66 -3.00 0.92 -13.49
CA HIS A 66 -2.03 -0.05 -14.00
C HIS A 66 -0.64 0.43 -13.66
N GLU A 67 0.10 -0.37 -12.90
CA GLU A 67 1.43 -0.04 -12.40
C GLU A 67 2.39 -1.19 -12.66
N ASP A 68 3.70 -0.92 -12.56
CA ASP A 68 4.73 -1.95 -12.65
C ASP A 68 5.04 -2.50 -11.27
N ILE A 69 4.93 -3.81 -11.08
CA ILE A 69 5.33 -4.50 -9.84
C ILE A 69 6.55 -5.37 -10.10
N PRO A 70 7.60 -5.35 -9.24
CA PRO A 70 8.73 -6.27 -9.37
C PRO A 70 8.27 -7.73 -9.41
N ALA A 71 8.70 -8.51 -10.40
CA ALA A 71 8.26 -9.91 -10.54
C ALA A 71 8.52 -10.78 -9.29
N ALA A 72 9.56 -10.47 -8.51
CA ALA A 72 9.84 -11.17 -7.25
C ALA A 72 8.71 -11.05 -6.23
N PHE A 73 7.93 -9.96 -6.25
CA PHE A 73 6.81 -9.77 -5.32
C PHE A 73 5.62 -10.66 -5.66
N CYS A 74 5.46 -11.01 -6.94
CA CYS A 74 4.42 -11.90 -7.46
C CYS A 74 4.70 -13.39 -7.25
N GLN A 75 5.86 -13.76 -6.70
CA GLN A 75 6.19 -15.16 -6.41
C GLN A 75 5.60 -15.59 -5.06
N ARG A 76 5.17 -16.86 -4.92
CA ARG A 76 4.59 -17.42 -3.68
C ARG A 76 5.53 -17.37 -2.48
N ASP A 77 6.83 -17.49 -2.72
CA ASP A 77 7.93 -17.35 -1.76
C ASP A 77 8.59 -15.95 -1.79
N GLY A 78 7.89 -14.98 -2.39
CA GLY A 78 8.35 -13.60 -2.50
C GLY A 78 8.53 -12.91 -1.15
N PRO A 79 9.33 -11.82 -1.08
CA PRO A 79 9.64 -11.14 0.17
C PRO A 79 8.45 -10.30 0.67
N ARG A 80 7.52 -10.91 1.41
CA ARG A 80 6.25 -10.29 1.85
C ARG A 80 6.41 -8.97 2.59
N ASP A 81 7.41 -8.83 3.46
CA ASP A 81 7.67 -7.56 4.16
C ASP A 81 8.03 -6.42 3.21
N LEU A 82 8.81 -6.71 2.16
CA LEU A 82 9.17 -5.72 1.15
C LEU A 82 8.00 -5.41 0.22
N THR A 83 7.23 -6.44 -0.13
CA THR A 83 5.98 -6.30 -0.89
C THR A 83 4.99 -5.41 -0.15
N ALA A 84 4.79 -5.63 1.15
CA ALA A 84 3.92 -4.82 2.01
C ALA A 84 4.32 -3.35 1.99
N GLN A 85 5.61 -3.06 2.24
CA GLN A 85 6.14 -1.70 2.25
C GLN A 85 5.98 -1.00 0.90
N TRP A 86 6.25 -1.72 -0.20
CA TRP A 86 6.11 -1.19 -1.55
C TRP A 86 4.65 -0.90 -1.91
N LEU A 87 3.74 -1.84 -1.63
CA LEU A 87 2.32 -1.68 -1.90
C LEU A 87 1.70 -0.55 -1.08
N GLY A 88 2.02 -0.45 0.21
CA GLY A 88 1.54 0.64 1.05
C GLY A 88 1.92 2.02 0.48
N GLN A 89 3.18 2.19 0.08
CA GLN A 89 3.63 3.45 -0.52
C GLN A 89 2.94 3.74 -1.87
N LEU A 90 2.73 2.71 -2.70
CA LEU A 90 2.01 2.88 -3.97
C LEU A 90 0.55 3.29 -3.73
N VAL A 91 -0.14 2.59 -2.83
CA VAL A 91 -1.55 2.84 -2.51
C VAL A 91 -1.73 4.24 -1.93
N ASP A 92 -0.90 4.67 -0.97
CA ASP A 92 -0.96 6.03 -0.41
C ASP A 92 -0.91 7.10 -1.52
N ASN A 93 -0.03 6.94 -2.52
CA ASN A 93 0.07 7.88 -3.64
C ASN A 93 -1.15 7.82 -4.56
N LEU A 94 -1.75 6.65 -4.74
CA LEU A 94 -2.93 6.47 -5.61
C LEU A 94 -4.21 6.95 -4.91
N GLU A 95 -4.34 6.79 -3.60
CA GLU A 95 -5.47 7.34 -2.82
C GLU A 95 -5.61 8.85 -3.03
N GLU A 96 -4.49 9.59 -3.00
CA GLU A 96 -4.49 11.03 -3.24
C GLU A 96 -5.03 11.36 -4.64
N LYS A 97 -4.66 10.56 -5.65
CA LYS A 97 -5.20 10.71 -7.02
C LYS A 97 -6.68 10.39 -7.10
N VAL A 98 -7.15 9.36 -6.40
CA VAL A 98 -8.57 8.98 -6.37
C VAL A 98 -9.41 10.08 -5.72
N LEU A 99 -8.97 10.64 -4.59
CA LEU A 99 -9.66 11.74 -3.92
C LEU A 99 -9.72 13.00 -4.80
N ALA A 100 -8.64 13.28 -5.53
CA ALA A 100 -8.60 14.38 -6.48
C ALA A 100 -9.53 14.15 -7.69
N HIS A 101 -9.66 12.90 -8.16
CA HIS A 101 -10.51 12.54 -9.29
C HIS A 101 -11.99 12.83 -9.01
N TYR A 102 -12.51 12.38 -7.86
CA TYR A 102 -13.94 12.48 -7.55
C TYR A 102 -14.39 13.85 -7.00
N SER A 103 -13.49 14.84 -6.89
CA SER A 103 -13.82 16.25 -6.61
C SER A 103 -14.82 16.44 -5.45
N GLY A 104 -14.47 16.00 -4.24
CA GLY A 104 -15.24 16.29 -3.03
C GLY A 104 -16.19 15.16 -2.60
N LEU A 105 -15.68 13.93 -2.52
CA LEU A 105 -16.41 12.81 -1.93
C LEU A 105 -16.89 13.16 -0.50
N PRO A 106 -18.14 12.86 -0.14
CA PRO A 106 -18.59 12.98 1.24
C PRO A 106 -17.99 11.86 2.08
N CYS A 107 -17.69 12.17 3.33
CA CYS A 107 -17.36 11.19 4.34
C CYS A 107 -18.54 10.23 4.51
N PHE A 108 -18.24 8.93 4.50
CA PHE A 108 -19.25 7.88 4.54
C PHE A 108 -20.18 7.95 5.76
N TYR A 109 -19.69 8.48 6.89
CA TYR A 109 -20.41 8.47 8.17
C TYR A 109 -21.04 9.81 8.55
N CYS A 110 -20.44 10.94 8.16
CA CYS A 110 -20.90 12.27 8.60
C CYS A 110 -21.15 13.26 7.46
N SER A 111 -20.99 12.82 6.21
CA SER A 111 -21.22 13.61 4.98
C SER A 111 -20.35 14.86 4.79
N LYS A 112 -19.50 15.23 5.75
CA LYS A 112 -18.46 16.26 5.57
C LYS A 112 -17.50 15.87 4.45
N GLN A 113 -16.85 16.85 3.82
CA GLN A 113 -15.86 16.56 2.77
C GLN A 113 -14.78 15.57 3.26
N ALA A 114 -14.58 14.52 2.48
CA ALA A 114 -13.54 13.54 2.73
C ALA A 114 -12.16 14.10 2.33
N ILE A 115 -11.16 13.75 3.13
CA ILE A 115 -9.76 14.14 2.95
C ILE A 115 -8.82 12.93 2.84
N ARG A 116 -9.39 11.72 2.87
CA ARG A 116 -8.70 10.43 2.90
C ARG A 116 -9.65 9.30 2.44
N LEU A 117 -9.12 8.24 1.86
CA LEU A 117 -9.76 6.92 1.79
C LEU A 117 -9.21 6.03 2.91
N HIS A 118 -10.05 5.27 3.61
CA HIS A 118 -9.56 4.29 4.57
C HIS A 118 -9.43 2.93 3.89
N THR A 119 -8.38 2.77 3.09
CA THR A 119 -8.24 1.60 2.21
C THR A 119 -7.80 0.35 2.98
N THR A 120 -8.54 -0.73 2.75
CA THR A 120 -8.13 -2.10 3.04
C THR A 120 -7.68 -2.76 1.74
N LEU A 121 -6.57 -3.48 1.79
CA LEU A 121 -6.03 -4.18 0.62
C LEU A 121 -6.34 -5.67 0.72
N THR A 122 -7.06 -6.15 -0.28
CA THR A 122 -7.16 -7.57 -0.60
C THR A 122 -6.29 -7.83 -1.81
N ILE A 123 -5.39 -8.82 -1.73
CA ILE A 123 -4.30 -8.94 -2.68
C ILE A 123 -4.22 -10.36 -3.25
N SER A 124 -4.13 -10.47 -4.58
CA SER A 124 -3.81 -11.69 -5.31
C SER A 124 -2.63 -11.44 -6.26
N LEU A 125 -1.41 -11.63 -5.76
CA LEU A 125 -0.18 -11.38 -6.53
C LEU A 125 0.24 -12.54 -7.43
N TYR A 126 -0.41 -13.70 -7.30
CA TYR A 126 -0.07 -14.91 -8.04
C TYR A 126 -0.88 -15.09 -9.32
N GLU A 127 -1.94 -14.30 -9.46
CA GLU A 127 -2.75 -14.26 -10.66
C GLU A 127 -2.03 -13.55 -11.80
N ASN A 128 -2.54 -13.74 -13.02
CA ASN A 128 -2.08 -13.05 -14.20
C ASN A 128 -3.25 -12.32 -14.87
N PRO A 129 -3.36 -10.99 -14.75
CA PRO A 129 -2.41 -10.10 -14.08
C PRO A 129 -2.52 -10.17 -12.54
N PRO A 130 -1.41 -9.90 -11.81
CA PRO A 130 -1.48 -9.71 -10.37
C PRO A 130 -2.40 -8.53 -10.05
N THR A 131 -3.27 -8.72 -9.04
CA THR A 131 -4.37 -7.79 -8.77
C THR A 131 -4.43 -7.41 -7.29
N VAL A 132 -4.68 -6.12 -7.04
CA VAL A 132 -4.94 -5.55 -5.72
C VAL A 132 -6.32 -4.89 -5.74
N TRP A 133 -7.18 -5.27 -4.81
CA TRP A 133 -8.44 -4.61 -4.56
C TRP A 133 -8.28 -3.67 -3.36
N CYS A 134 -8.42 -2.38 -3.65
CA CYS A 134 -8.30 -1.27 -2.72
C CYS A 134 -9.70 -0.80 -2.34
N GLY A 135 -10.24 -1.33 -1.24
CA GLY A 135 -11.58 -0.99 -0.78
C GLY A 135 -11.54 -0.13 0.47
N GLY A 136 -12.14 1.06 0.44
CA GLY A 136 -12.15 1.91 1.62
C GLY A 136 -13.17 3.03 1.58
N PRO A 137 -13.91 3.29 2.69
CA PRO A 137 -14.81 4.43 2.73
C PRO A 137 -14.01 5.75 2.71
N PRO A 138 -14.49 6.78 1.99
CA PRO A 138 -13.98 8.14 2.12
C PRO A 138 -14.27 8.69 3.52
N LEU A 139 -13.28 9.33 4.16
CA LEU A 139 -13.38 9.85 5.53
C LEU A 139 -12.99 11.32 5.64
N CYS A 140 -13.67 12.02 6.55
CA CYS A 140 -13.46 13.45 6.85
C CYS A 140 -12.20 13.76 7.68
N THR A 141 -11.43 12.74 8.06
CA THR A 141 -10.37 12.88 9.06
C THR A 141 -9.18 11.98 8.76
N LYS A 142 -8.00 12.42 9.18
CA LYS A 142 -6.78 11.62 9.25
C LYS A 142 -6.49 11.12 10.68
N LYS A 143 -7.21 11.64 11.68
CA LYS A 143 -7.01 11.32 13.09
C LYS A 143 -7.53 9.92 13.37
N ARG A 144 -6.72 9.11 14.05
CA ARG A 144 -7.07 7.71 14.27
C ARG A 144 -8.22 7.53 15.27
N ASP A 145 -8.33 8.44 16.21
CA ASP A 145 -9.28 8.49 17.32
C ASP A 145 -10.58 9.24 17.00
N ASP A 146 -10.71 9.79 15.79
CA ASP A 146 -11.97 10.41 15.35
C ASP A 146 -13.07 9.35 15.19
N GLY A 147 -14.30 9.69 15.57
CA GLY A 147 -15.44 8.78 15.54
C GLY A 147 -15.69 8.13 14.17
N CYS A 148 -15.54 8.88 13.06
CA CYS A 148 -15.70 8.32 11.72
C CYS A 148 -14.61 7.30 11.39
N ALA A 149 -13.37 7.54 11.84
CA ALA A 149 -12.24 6.64 11.61
C ALA A 149 -12.31 5.39 12.48
N VAL A 150 -12.82 5.50 13.71
CA VAL A 150 -13.07 4.35 14.60
C VAL A 150 -14.17 3.46 14.02
N GLN A 151 -15.28 4.04 13.56
CA GLN A 151 -16.37 3.30 12.91
C GLN A 151 -15.88 2.57 11.66
N ALA A 152 -15.11 3.24 10.79
CA ALA A 152 -14.55 2.63 9.59
C ALA A 152 -13.70 1.40 9.88
N ARG A 153 -12.84 1.45 10.90
CA ARG A 153 -12.01 0.31 11.30
C ARG A 153 -12.84 -0.84 11.82
N ALA A 154 -13.84 -0.57 12.65
CA ALA A 154 -14.70 -1.60 13.20
C ALA A 154 -15.45 -2.35 12.09
N GLU A 155 -15.90 -1.65 11.04
CA GLU A 155 -16.54 -2.30 9.88
C GLU A 155 -15.55 -3.11 9.04
N ILE A 156 -14.35 -2.58 8.78
CA ILE A 156 -13.28 -3.33 8.10
C ILE A 156 -12.93 -4.60 8.88
N GLU A 157 -12.74 -4.50 10.19
CA GLU A 157 -12.42 -5.64 11.04
C GLU A 157 -13.49 -6.74 10.98
N LYS A 158 -14.77 -6.36 10.96
CA LYS A 158 -15.87 -7.32 10.75
C LYS A 158 -15.80 -8.01 9.40
N VAL A 159 -15.52 -7.26 8.32
CA VAL A 159 -15.39 -7.83 6.97
C VAL A 159 -14.23 -8.82 6.91
N LEU A 160 -13.08 -8.47 7.51
CA LEU A 160 -11.91 -9.34 7.55
C LEU A 160 -12.13 -10.61 8.39
N GLN A 161 -13.07 -10.59 9.34
CA GLN A 161 -13.47 -11.74 10.16
C GLN A 161 -14.65 -12.53 9.57
N SER A 162 -15.20 -12.11 8.42
CA SER A 162 -16.36 -12.77 7.79
C SER A 162 -15.97 -14.13 7.19
N PRO A 163 -16.82 -15.17 7.32
CA PRO A 163 -16.58 -16.47 6.67
C PRO A 163 -16.61 -16.40 5.14
N ASP A 164 -17.18 -15.35 4.55
CA ASP A 164 -17.20 -15.12 3.10
C ASP A 164 -15.90 -14.50 2.58
N PHE A 165 -14.95 -14.13 3.46
CA PHE A 165 -13.67 -13.59 3.04
C PHE A 165 -12.81 -14.69 2.39
N PRO A 166 -12.19 -14.46 1.21
CA PRO A 166 -11.47 -15.51 0.51
C PRO A 166 -10.31 -16.05 1.36
N PRO A 167 -10.22 -17.39 1.57
CA PRO A 167 -9.25 -17.97 2.49
C PRO A 167 -7.80 -17.80 2.02
N ASP A 168 -7.58 -17.63 0.70
CA ASP A 168 -6.27 -17.47 0.09
C ASP A 168 -5.90 -16.00 -0.18
N ALA A 169 -6.78 -15.04 0.19
CA ALA A 169 -6.49 -13.63 0.01
C ALA A 169 -5.45 -13.16 1.04
N GLU A 170 -4.34 -12.59 0.55
CA GLU A 170 -3.41 -11.92 1.44
C GLU A 170 -3.99 -10.56 1.83
N ILE A 171 -4.18 -10.33 3.13
CA ILE A 171 -4.62 -9.04 3.67
C ILE A 171 -3.39 -8.23 4.02
N TYR A 172 -3.30 -7.02 3.48
CA TYR A 172 -2.31 -6.04 3.90
C TYR A 172 -3.04 -4.82 4.45
N GLN A 173 -2.73 -4.46 5.69
CA GLN A 173 -3.18 -3.20 6.27
C GLN A 173 -2.14 -2.12 5.95
N ALA A 174 -2.56 -1.06 5.26
CA ALA A 174 -1.76 0.14 5.03
C ALA A 174 -1.88 1.12 6.22
#